data_AF-J3EWB1-F1
#
_entry.id   AF-J3EWB1-F1
#
_cell.length_a   1.000
_cell.length_b   1.000
_cell.length_c   1.000
_cell.angle_alpha   90.00
_cell.angle_beta   90.00
_cell.angle_gamma   90.00
#
_symmetry.space_group_name_H-M   'P 1'
#
loop_
_entity.id
_entity.type
_entity.pdbx_description
1 polymer ?
#
loop_
_entity_poly.entity_id
_entity_poly.type
_entity_poly.pdbx_seq_one_letter_code
_entity_poly.pdbx_strand_id
1 'polypeptide(L)'
;MSDWSEVVAGAIGGGLVIAVQMGKHKWDNVRDSKRIYSWLSIEFERTDKYEKRSTRAIAKAVNLTPERVATLCHHHPRIKHVLGTEEELWSLDGSDHEKPKNQFFAG
;
A
#
# COMPACT_ATOMS: atom_id res chain seq x y z
N MET A 1 -37.68 25.27 -27.09
CA MET A 1 -36.22 25.06 -27.13
C MET A 1 -35.77 24.63 -25.75
N SER A 2 -35.81 23.32 -25.50
CA SER A 2 -35.37 22.70 -24.24
C SER A 2 -34.29 21.64 -24.49
N ASP A 3 -33.75 21.64 -25.72
CA ASP A 3 -32.83 20.62 -26.25
C ASP A 3 -31.42 20.68 -25.62
N TRP A 4 -31.15 21.69 -24.79
CA TRP A 4 -29.88 21.86 -24.07
C TRP A 4 -29.94 21.34 -22.62
N SER A 5 -31.13 21.12 -22.05
CA SER A 5 -31.29 20.70 -20.66
C SER A 5 -30.89 19.24 -20.44
N GLU A 6 -31.15 18.36 -21.42
CA GLU A 6 -30.80 16.94 -21.35
C GLU A 6 -29.29 16.70 -21.50
N VAL A 7 -28.61 17.44 -22.37
CA VAL A 7 -27.14 17.34 -22.54
C VAL A 7 -26.39 17.89 -21.32
N VAL A 8 -26.88 18.99 -20.72
CA VAL A 8 -26.28 19.55 -19.50
C VAL A 8 -26.51 18.62 -18.30
N ALA A 9 -27.69 18.01 -18.18
CA ALA A 9 -27.97 17.02 -17.12
C ALA A 9 -27.11 15.74 -17.28
N GLY A 10 -26.96 15.24 -18.50
CA GLY A 10 -26.13 14.05 -18.79
C GLY A 10 -24.62 14.29 -18.57
N ALA A 11 -24.10 15.45 -18.95
CA ALA A 11 -22.70 15.79 -18.76
C ALA A 11 -22.31 16.03 -17.30
N ILE A 12 -23.18 16.67 -16.51
CA ILE A 12 -22.95 16.90 -15.07
C ILE A 12 -23.03 15.57 -14.29
N GLY A 13 -23.99 14.71 -14.64
CA GLY A 13 -24.11 13.36 -14.05
C GLY A 13 -22.90 12.46 -14.35
N GLY A 14 -22.46 12.43 -15.61
CA GLY A 14 -21.29 11.64 -16.02
C GLY A 14 -19.99 12.11 -15.39
N GLY A 15 -19.75 13.42 -15.35
CA GLY A 15 -18.56 14.00 -14.72
C GLY A 15 -18.47 13.73 -13.21
N LEU A 16 -19.60 13.82 -12.50
CA LEU A 16 -19.65 13.53 -11.06
C LEU A 16 -19.33 12.06 -10.76
N VAL A 17 -19.86 11.12 -11.56
CA VAL A 17 -19.59 9.69 -11.39
C VAL A 17 -18.12 9.36 -11.62
N ILE A 18 -17.49 9.95 -12.65
CA ILE A 18 -16.05 9.78 -12.91
C ILE A 18 -15.23 10.32 -11.73
N ALA A 19 -15.55 11.52 -11.22
CA ALA A 19 -14.85 12.12 -10.09
C ALA A 19 -14.98 11.28 -8.81
N VAL A 20 -16.18 10.76 -8.52
CA VAL A 20 -16.43 9.88 -7.36
C VAL A 20 -15.66 8.57 -7.49
N GLN A 21 -15.67 7.95 -8.68
CA GLN A 21 -14.93 6.71 -8.92
C GLN A 21 -13.42 6.90 -8.78
N MET A 22 -12.86 8.00 -9.31
CA MET A 22 -11.46 8.36 -9.15
C MET A 22 -11.10 8.59 -7.68
N GLY A 23 -11.96 9.31 -6.94
CA GLY A 23 -11.77 9.56 -5.51
C GLY A 23 -11.77 8.26 -4.70
N LYS A 24 -12.75 7.38 -4.94
CA LYS A 24 -12.86 6.10 -4.26
C LYS A 24 -11.66 5.20 -4.55
N HIS A 25 -11.24 5.09 -5.81
CA HIS A 25 -10.09 4.28 -6.18
C HIS A 25 -8.79 4.76 -5.51
N LYS A 26 -8.58 6.08 -5.44
CA LYS A 26 -7.42 6.66 -4.75
C LYS A 26 -7.47 6.38 -3.25
N TRP A 27 -8.66 6.46 -2.64
CA TRP A 27 -8.83 6.17 -1.22
C TRP A 27 -8.60 4.69 -0.90
N ASP A 28 -9.16 3.79 -1.70
CA ASP A 28 -8.96 2.34 -1.57
C ASP A 28 -7.47 1.99 -1.71
N ASN A 29 -6.75 2.60 -2.65
CA ASN A 29 -5.31 2.38 -2.80
C ASN A 29 -4.50 2.85 -1.58
N VAL A 30 -4.80 4.02 -1.01
CA VAL A 30 -4.12 4.51 0.20
C VAL A 30 -4.44 3.61 1.40
N ARG A 31 -5.69 3.17 1.53
CA ARG A 31 -6.12 2.28 2.62
C ARG A 31 -5.41 0.93 2.53
N ASP A 32 -5.40 0.33 1.35
CA ASP A 32 -4.77 -0.98 1.12
C ASP A 32 -3.25 -0.90 1.32
N SER A 33 -2.62 0.17 0.82
CA SER A 33 -1.19 0.38 0.99
C SER A 33 -0.80 0.56 2.46
N LYS A 34 -1.57 1.34 3.23
CA LYS A 34 -1.39 1.46 4.69
C LYS A 34 -1.55 0.14 5.42
N ARG A 35 -2.51 -0.69 4.99
CA ARG A 35 -2.75 -2.02 5.58
C ARG A 35 -1.56 -2.95 5.36
N ILE A 36 -0.99 -2.94 4.16
CA ILE A 36 0.24 -3.68 3.83
C ILE A 36 1.39 -3.21 4.72
N TYR A 37 1.66 -1.91 4.77
CA TYR A 37 2.74 -1.34 5.59
C TYR A 37 2.58 -1.68 7.08
N SER A 38 1.37 -1.50 7.64
CA SER A 38 1.09 -1.80 9.04
C SER A 38 1.27 -3.29 9.35
N TRP A 39 0.91 -4.19 8.44
CA TRP A 39 1.14 -5.61 8.65
C TRP A 39 2.64 -5.94 8.62
N LEU A 40 3.37 -5.39 7.65
CA LEU A 40 4.83 -5.57 7.52
C LEU A 40 5.56 -5.07 8.78
N SER A 41 5.19 -3.90 9.32
CA SER A 41 5.82 -3.34 10.51
C SER A 41 5.62 -4.23 11.74
N ILE A 42 4.39 -4.70 11.97
CA ILE A 42 4.06 -5.61 13.07
C ILE A 42 4.79 -6.96 12.90
N GLU A 43 4.82 -7.50 11.70
CA GLU A 43 5.46 -8.80 11.44
C GLU A 43 6.98 -8.74 11.66
N PHE A 44 7.61 -7.59 11.33
CA PHE A 44 9.03 -7.35 11.61
C PHE A 44 9.33 -7.15 13.08
N GLU A 45 8.49 -6.41 13.80
CA GLU A 45 8.59 -6.31 15.27
C GLU A 45 8.46 -7.69 15.94
N ARG A 46 7.52 -8.53 15.46
CA ARG A 46 7.26 -9.85 16.04
C ARG A 46 8.42 -10.83 15.85
N THR A 47 9.07 -10.78 14.69
CA THR A 47 10.06 -11.80 14.33
C THR A 47 11.46 -11.43 14.82
N ASP A 48 11.70 -10.16 15.22
CA ASP A 48 13.01 -9.53 15.50
C ASP A 48 14.10 -9.73 14.42
N LYS A 49 13.73 -10.44 13.35
CA LYS A 49 14.42 -10.63 12.11
C LYS A 49 13.64 -9.79 11.13
N TYR A 50 14.26 -8.72 10.64
CA TYR A 50 13.80 -7.94 9.51
C TYR A 50 13.90 -8.77 8.21
N GLU A 51 13.27 -9.95 8.22
CA GLU A 51 13.28 -10.94 7.17
C GLU A 51 12.42 -10.46 6.00
N LYS A 52 13.00 -10.46 4.81
CA LYS A 52 12.30 -10.09 3.58
C LYS A 52 11.03 -10.94 3.42
N ARG A 53 9.90 -10.33 3.04
CA ARG A 53 8.62 -11.04 2.84
C ARG A 53 8.25 -11.06 1.36
N SER A 54 7.78 -12.22 0.88
CA SER A 54 7.33 -12.34 -0.50
C SER A 54 5.94 -11.74 -0.71
N THR A 55 5.65 -11.33 -1.95
CA THR A 55 4.32 -10.85 -2.36
C THR A 55 3.21 -11.80 -1.91
N ARG A 56 3.42 -13.13 -2.03
CA ARG A 56 2.45 -14.17 -1.63
C ARG A 56 2.17 -14.18 -0.13
N ALA A 57 3.19 -14.03 0.70
CA ALA A 57 3.03 -14.02 2.15
C ALA A 57 2.22 -12.79 2.60
N ILE A 58 2.54 -11.63 2.04
CA ILE A 58 1.81 -10.38 2.29
C ILE A 58 0.36 -10.51 1.82
N ALA A 59 0.14 -10.97 0.58
CA ALA A 59 -1.20 -11.17 0.00
C ALA A 59 -2.10 -12.05 0.89
N LYS A 60 -1.56 -13.16 1.40
CA LYS A 60 -2.26 -14.03 2.33
C LYS A 60 -2.63 -13.34 3.64
N ALA A 61 -1.78 -12.47 4.15
CA ALA A 61 -1.99 -11.80 5.42
C ALA A 61 -2.99 -10.62 5.34
N VAL A 62 -2.90 -9.81 4.29
CA VAL A 62 -3.81 -8.66 4.10
C VAL A 62 -5.11 -9.01 3.36
N ASN A 63 -5.23 -10.26 2.88
CA ASN A 63 -6.34 -10.76 2.07
C ASN A 63 -6.55 -9.93 0.79
N LEU A 64 -5.46 -9.67 0.07
CA LEU A 64 -5.45 -8.99 -1.22
C LEU A 64 -4.85 -9.91 -2.29
N THR A 65 -5.15 -9.64 -3.56
CA THR A 65 -4.52 -10.38 -4.66
C THR A 65 -3.03 -10.06 -4.75
N PRO A 66 -2.17 -11.03 -5.14
CA PRO A 66 -0.73 -10.81 -5.22
C PRO A 66 -0.36 -9.68 -6.20
N GLU A 67 -1.04 -9.57 -7.34
CA GLU A 67 -0.81 -8.46 -8.29
C GLU A 67 -1.11 -7.08 -7.69
N ARG A 68 -2.18 -6.98 -6.90
CA ARG A 68 -2.54 -5.72 -6.21
C ARG A 68 -1.50 -5.38 -5.14
N VAL A 69 -1.02 -6.38 -4.40
CA VAL A 69 0.07 -6.19 -3.42
C VAL A 69 1.35 -5.73 -4.11
N ALA A 70 1.80 -6.39 -5.18
CA ALA A 70 3.00 -6.01 -5.91
C ALA A 70 2.90 -4.55 -6.42
N THR A 71 1.77 -4.20 -7.01
CA THR A 71 1.51 -2.82 -7.48
C THR A 71 1.57 -1.81 -6.35
N LEU A 72 0.93 -2.11 -5.21
CA LEU A 72 0.91 -1.20 -4.05
C LEU A 72 2.27 -1.08 -3.38
N CYS A 73 3.03 -2.17 -3.29
CA CYS A 73 4.39 -2.17 -2.74
C CYS A 73 5.34 -1.34 -3.61
N HIS A 74 5.25 -1.44 -4.95
CA HIS A 74 6.05 -0.61 -5.87
C HIS A 74 5.78 0.89 -5.74
N HIS A 75 4.54 1.29 -5.45
CA HIS A 75 4.17 2.70 -5.31
C HIS A 75 4.41 3.25 -3.90
N HIS A 76 4.69 2.40 -2.91
CA HIS A 76 4.78 2.83 -1.52
C HIS A 76 6.20 3.34 -1.21
N PRO A 77 6.36 4.57 -0.68
CA PRO A 77 7.67 5.20 -0.52
C PRO A 77 8.57 4.53 0.54
N ARG A 78 7.97 3.77 1.47
CA ARG A 78 8.67 3.11 2.58
C ARG A 78 8.88 1.61 2.40
N ILE A 79 8.35 1.03 1.32
CA ILE A 79 8.52 -0.39 1.03
C ILE A 79 9.54 -0.49 -0.11
N LYS A 80 10.64 -1.18 0.15
CA LYS A 80 11.72 -1.38 -0.82
C LYS A 80 11.65 -2.79 -1.41
N HIS A 81 11.74 -2.84 -2.72
CA HIS A 81 11.94 -4.09 -3.45
C HIS A 81 13.38 -4.56 -3.27
N VAL A 82 13.55 -5.86 -3.02
CA VAL A 82 14.87 -6.48 -2.91
C VAL A 82 15.34 -6.81 -4.31
N LEU A 83 16.36 -6.09 -4.79
CA LEU A 83 16.98 -6.35 -6.08
C LEU A 83 17.85 -7.62 -6.01
N GLY A 84 17.83 -8.43 -7.07
CA GLY A 84 18.73 -9.59 -7.23
C GLY A 84 18.19 -10.93 -6.74
N THR A 85 16.90 -11.03 -6.41
CA THR A 85 16.23 -12.31 -6.13
C THR A 85 15.20 -12.61 -7.22
N GLU A 86 15.10 -13.88 -7.65
CA GLU A 86 14.02 -14.32 -8.58
C GLU A 86 12.62 -14.17 -7.94
N GLU A 87 12.56 -14.16 -6.61
CA GLU A 87 11.34 -13.92 -5.87
C GLU A 87 11.13 -12.42 -5.60
N GLU A 88 9.91 -11.94 -5.86
CA GLU A 88 9.44 -10.61 -5.46
C GLU A 88 9.42 -10.49 -3.94
N LEU A 89 10.53 -10.01 -3.38
CA LEU A 89 10.75 -9.86 -1.95
C LEU A 89 10.71 -8.39 -1.57
N TRP A 90 10.05 -8.12 -0.45
CA TRP A 90 9.79 -6.79 0.07
C TRP A 90 10.38 -6.62 1.45
N SER A 91 10.94 -5.44 1.70
CA SER A 91 11.47 -5.02 2.99
C SER A 91 11.02 -3.58 3.29
N LEU A 92 11.06 -3.19 4.56
CA LEU A 92 10.82 -1.81 4.96
C LEU A 92 12.12 -1.01 4.79
N ASP A 93 11.99 0.30 4.58
CA ASP A 93 13.18 1.14 4.50
C ASP A 93 13.94 1.16 5.84
N GLY A 94 15.27 1.30 5.77
CA GLY A 94 16.16 1.30 6.95
C GLY A 94 15.88 2.42 7.95
N SER A 95 15.14 3.45 7.56
CA SER A 95 14.63 4.51 8.42
C SER A 95 13.44 4.08 9.29
N ASP A 96 12.69 3.06 8.88
CA ASP A 96 11.66 2.41 9.72
C ASP A 96 12.25 1.22 10.53
N HIS A 97 13.53 0.88 10.31
CA HIS A 97 14.29 -0.14 11.08
C HIS A 97 14.94 0.42 12.36
N GLU A 98 14.72 1.68 12.73
CA GLU A 98 15.28 2.20 13.98
C GLU A 98 14.56 1.56 15.17
N LYS A 99 15.02 0.37 15.56
CA LYS A 99 14.85 -0.15 16.92
C LYS A 99 15.19 1.00 17.86
N PRO A 100 14.37 1.31 18.89
CA PRO A 100 14.89 2.08 20.00
C PRO A 100 16.13 1.34 20.48
N LYS A 101 17.31 1.96 20.29
CA LYS A 101 18.53 1.50 20.91
C LYS A 101 18.22 1.57 22.40
N ASN A 102 17.83 0.44 22.99
CA ASN A 102 17.89 0.26 24.43
C ASN A 102 19.36 0.43 24.78
N GLN A 103 19.70 1.68 25.06
CA GLN A 103 20.95 2.12 25.60
C GLN A 103 20.96 1.53 27.01
N PHE A 104 21.48 0.31 27.09
CA PHE A 104 21.96 -0.30 28.32
C PHE A 104 23.00 0.64 28.90
N PHE A 105 22.57 1.60 29.72
CA PHE A 105 23.43 2.20 30.71
C PHE A 105 23.41 1.28 31.92
N ALA A 106 24.29 0.29 31.89
CA ALA A 106 24.84 -0.27 33.11
C ALA A 106 25.94 0.70 33.56
N GLY A 107 25.71 1.36 34.69
CA GLY A 107 26.65 2.23 35.39
C GLY A 107 26.24 2.33 36.85
#